data_AF-A0ABF7QJ12-F1
#
_entry.id   AF-A0ABF7QJ12-F1
#
_cell.length_a   1.000
_cell.length_b   1.000
_cell.length_c   1.000
_cell.angle_alpha   90.00
_cell.angle_beta   90.00
_cell.angle_gamma   90.00
#
_symmetry.space_group_name_H-M   'P 1'
#
loop_
_entity.id
_entity.type
_entity.pdbx_description
1 polymer ?
#
loop_
_entity_poly.entity_id
_entity_poly.type
_entity_poly.pdbx_seq_one_letter_code
_entity_poly.pdbx_strand_id
1 'polypeptide(L)'
;MLRYVCGVIFACVPLAAANAASPNFCRNSFKPNEPIELRFIGIEYALMMHVLAEKYCGAEPKPMRPRFLGYIQKQGCLPGTEIYSDVEEAIAKLEGASLRSLAETEVPDLPMSERQVQEWASSATKELGGATH
;
A
#
# COMPACT_ATOMS: atom_id res chain seq x y z
N MET A 1 45.94 14.32 -44.65
CA MET A 1 44.52 13.94 -44.80
C MET A 1 44.25 12.73 -43.91
N LEU A 2 43.74 12.97 -42.69
CA LEU A 2 43.51 11.92 -41.69
C LEU A 2 42.37 12.39 -40.77
N ARG A 3 41.16 12.56 -41.29
CA ARG A 3 40.03 13.12 -40.50
C ARG A 3 38.63 12.58 -40.82
N TYR A 4 38.48 11.44 -41.50
CA TYR A 4 37.15 10.99 -41.95
C TYR A 4 36.86 9.49 -41.73
N VAL A 5 37.28 8.89 -40.61
CA VAL A 5 36.97 7.46 -40.35
C VAL A 5 36.35 7.18 -38.97
N CYS A 6 36.18 8.17 -38.08
CA CYS A 6 35.59 7.93 -36.75
C CYS A 6 34.09 8.30 -36.62
N GLY A 7 33.33 8.30 -37.73
CA GLY A 7 31.99 8.89 -37.76
C GLY A 7 30.78 7.95 -37.86
N VAL A 8 30.93 6.62 -37.96
CA VAL A 8 29.81 5.73 -38.36
C VAL A 8 29.59 4.49 -37.49
N ILE A 9 30.28 4.33 -36.35
CA ILE A 9 30.10 3.13 -35.48
C ILE A 9 29.31 3.46 -34.19
N PHE A 10 28.48 4.51 -34.21
CA PHE A 10 27.61 4.83 -33.06
C PHE A 10 26.11 4.86 -33.39
N ALA A 11 25.71 4.42 -34.59
CA ALA A 11 24.30 4.42 -35.02
C ALA A 11 23.64 3.02 -35.02
N CYS A 12 24.34 1.97 -34.60
CA CYS A 12 23.85 0.58 -34.64
C CYS A 12 23.96 -0.15 -33.29
N VAL A 13 23.85 0.55 -32.16
CA VAL A 13 23.35 -0.12 -30.96
C VAL A 13 21.85 0.04 -31.03
N PRO A 14 21.09 -1.01 -31.40
CA PRO A 14 19.66 -0.94 -31.37
C PRO A 14 19.26 -0.56 -29.96
N LEU A 15 18.27 0.33 -29.88
CA LEU A 15 17.48 0.66 -28.71
C LEU A 15 17.15 -0.63 -27.91
N ALA A 16 18.05 -1.07 -27.06
CA ALA A 16 17.71 -1.83 -25.87
C ALA A 16 17.15 -0.84 -24.86
N ALA A 17 16.15 -0.07 -25.28
CA ALA A 17 15.29 0.65 -24.38
C ALA A 17 14.53 -0.43 -23.61
N ALA A 18 14.92 -0.59 -22.34
CA ALA A 18 13.99 -0.70 -21.24
C ALA A 18 12.86 -1.74 -21.40
N ASN A 19 13.16 -2.94 -21.87
CA ASN A 19 12.39 -4.14 -21.51
C ASN A 19 13.10 -4.86 -20.36
N ALA A 20 13.56 -4.13 -19.35
CA ALA A 20 13.46 -4.69 -18.01
C ALA A 20 11.94 -4.74 -17.78
N ALA A 21 11.30 -5.83 -18.21
CA ALA A 21 9.97 -6.15 -17.74
C ALA A 21 10.08 -6.01 -16.22
N SER A 22 9.49 -4.95 -15.68
CA SER A 22 9.24 -4.83 -14.24
C SER A 22 8.85 -6.24 -13.82
N PRO A 23 9.59 -6.90 -12.91
CA PRO A 23 9.32 -8.30 -12.65
C PRO A 23 7.82 -8.38 -12.37
N ASN A 24 7.16 -9.35 -12.98
CA ASN A 24 5.73 -9.28 -13.22
C ASN A 24 4.99 -9.48 -11.90
N PHE A 25 4.98 -8.47 -11.02
CA PHE A 25 4.60 -8.54 -9.62
C PHE A 25 3.15 -8.11 -9.46
N CYS A 26 2.65 -7.23 -10.32
CA CYS A 26 1.24 -6.85 -10.37
C CYS A 26 0.47 -7.87 -11.21
N ARG A 27 0.27 -9.08 -10.67
CA ARG A 27 -0.48 -10.17 -11.31
C ARG A 27 -1.94 -10.18 -10.86
N ASN A 28 -2.76 -10.95 -11.56
CA ASN A 28 -4.16 -11.16 -11.21
C ASN A 28 -4.38 -12.23 -10.13
N SER A 29 -3.35 -13.04 -9.85
CA SER A 29 -3.40 -14.10 -8.83
C SER A 29 -1.98 -14.51 -8.38
N PHE A 30 -1.77 -14.76 -7.09
CA PHE A 30 -0.61 -15.39 -6.48
C PHE A 30 -1.03 -16.76 -5.92
N LYS A 31 -0.14 -17.74 -6.04
CA LYS A 31 -0.35 -19.04 -5.40
C LYS A 31 0.06 -19.00 -3.93
N PRO A 32 -0.53 -19.87 -3.09
CA PRO A 32 -0.04 -20.06 -1.73
C PRO A 32 1.46 -20.35 -1.70
N ASN A 33 2.18 -19.71 -0.79
CA ASN A 33 3.65 -19.80 -0.62
C ASN A 33 4.50 -19.20 -1.76
N GLU A 34 3.91 -18.38 -2.65
CA GLU A 34 4.75 -17.54 -3.51
C GLU A 34 5.53 -16.50 -2.69
N PRO A 35 6.72 -16.09 -3.15
CA PRO A 35 7.46 -15.01 -2.52
C PRO A 35 6.57 -13.76 -2.41
N ILE A 36 6.40 -13.27 -1.18
CA ILE A 36 5.60 -12.09 -0.91
C ILE A 36 6.28 -10.87 -1.54
N GLU A 37 5.51 -10.06 -2.27
CA GLU A 37 5.99 -8.80 -2.78
C GLU A 37 6.16 -7.78 -1.65
N LEU A 38 7.40 -7.52 -1.27
CA LEU A 38 7.74 -6.64 -0.15
C LEU A 38 7.47 -5.16 -0.43
N ARG A 39 7.35 -4.73 -1.69
CA ARG A 39 7.12 -3.31 -2.04
C ARG A 39 5.78 -2.77 -1.54
N PHE A 40 4.79 -3.65 -1.32
CA PHE A 40 3.45 -3.25 -0.91
C PHE A 40 3.10 -3.65 0.54
N ILE A 41 4.00 -4.35 1.25
CA ILE A 41 3.76 -4.82 2.63
C ILE A 41 3.42 -3.68 3.61
N GLY A 42 3.96 -2.48 3.36
CA GLY A 42 3.71 -1.30 4.19
C GLY A 42 2.34 -0.65 3.98
N ILE A 43 1.58 -1.04 2.95
CA ILE A 43 0.31 -0.38 2.63
C ILE A 43 -0.73 -0.65 3.72
N GLU A 44 -0.86 -1.88 4.20
CA GLU A 44 -1.82 -2.23 5.24
C GLU A 44 -1.58 -1.43 6.53
N TYR A 45 -0.31 -1.32 6.95
CA TYR A 45 0.08 -0.49 8.08
C TYR A 45 -0.26 0.99 7.87
N ALA A 46 0.00 1.51 6.67
CA ALA A 46 -0.30 2.90 6.35
C ALA A 46 -1.83 3.17 6.31
N LEU A 47 -2.64 2.21 5.86
CA LEU A 47 -4.09 2.29 5.92
C LEU A 47 -4.59 2.30 7.38
N MET A 48 -4.07 1.40 8.23
CA MET A 48 -4.43 1.36 9.65
C MET A 48 -4.06 2.66 10.36
N MET A 49 -2.84 3.17 10.14
CA MET A 49 -2.41 4.46 10.68
C MET A 49 -3.31 5.61 10.25
N HIS A 50 -3.69 5.66 8.97
CA HIS A 50 -4.60 6.68 8.45
C HIS A 50 -5.94 6.65 9.19
N VAL A 51 -6.50 5.47 9.40
CA VAL A 51 -7.78 5.30 10.11
C VAL A 51 -7.68 5.64 11.59
N LEU A 52 -6.60 5.24 12.28
CA LEU A 52 -6.37 5.63 13.68
C LEU A 52 -6.17 7.15 13.82
N ALA A 53 -5.48 7.78 12.87
CA ALA A 53 -5.33 9.23 12.86
C ALA A 53 -6.68 9.95 12.79
N GLU A 54 -7.58 9.50 11.90
CA GLU A 54 -8.92 10.11 11.77
C GLU A 54 -9.81 9.80 12.97
N LYS A 55 -9.95 8.52 13.34
CA LYS A 55 -10.98 8.06 14.27
C LYS A 55 -10.59 8.18 15.74
N TYR A 56 -9.29 8.11 16.06
CA TYR A 56 -8.79 8.23 17.43
C TYR A 56 -8.08 9.57 17.66
N CYS A 57 -7.20 10.00 16.76
CA CYS A 57 -6.41 11.22 16.94
C CYS A 57 -7.15 12.52 16.52
N GLY A 58 -8.32 12.39 15.88
CA GLY A 58 -9.12 13.54 15.44
C GLY A 58 -8.55 14.28 14.22
N ALA A 59 -7.72 13.62 13.41
CA ALA A 59 -7.26 14.18 12.15
C ALA A 59 -8.43 14.40 11.17
N GLU A 60 -8.30 15.40 10.31
CA GLU A 60 -9.31 15.71 9.29
C GLU A 60 -9.51 14.51 8.34
N PRO A 61 -10.75 14.02 8.15
CA PRO A 61 -11.03 12.90 7.27
C PRO A 61 -10.63 13.18 5.81
N LYS A 62 -9.84 12.30 5.23
CA LYS A 62 -9.39 12.37 3.84
C LYS A 62 -9.56 11.01 3.17
N PRO A 63 -10.22 10.94 2.00
CA PRO A 63 -10.48 9.67 1.32
C PRO A 63 -9.17 8.93 1.01
N MET A 64 -9.11 7.65 1.39
CA MET A 64 -7.91 6.82 1.20
C MET A 64 -7.78 6.40 -0.26
N ARG A 65 -8.90 6.02 -0.87
CA ARG A 65 -9.00 5.49 -2.23
C ARG A 65 -8.13 6.22 -3.27
N PRO A 66 -8.24 7.54 -3.51
CA PRO A 66 -7.44 8.22 -4.53
C PRO A 66 -5.93 8.26 -4.23
N ARG A 67 -5.54 8.24 -2.95
CA ARG A 67 -4.14 8.31 -2.53
C ARG A 67 -3.45 6.95 -2.66
N PHE A 68 -4.03 5.92 -2.06
CA PHE A 68 -3.46 4.59 -1.98
C PHE A 68 -3.59 3.84 -3.32
N LEU A 69 -4.78 3.85 -3.94
CA LEU A 69 -4.95 3.23 -5.26
C LEU A 69 -4.17 4.00 -6.34
N GLY A 70 -4.10 5.32 -6.23
CA GLY A 70 -3.27 6.14 -7.12
C GLY A 70 -1.77 5.83 -6.99
N TYR A 71 -1.29 5.50 -5.78
CA TYR A 71 0.11 5.09 -5.57
C TYR A 71 0.40 3.74 -6.24
N ILE A 72 -0.40 2.70 -5.99
CA ILE A 72 -0.16 1.37 -6.58
C ILE A 72 -0.30 1.37 -8.11
N GLN A 73 -1.22 2.18 -8.65
CA GLN A 73 -1.36 2.37 -10.10
C GLN A 73 -0.09 2.97 -10.72
N LYS A 74 0.53 3.95 -10.06
CA LYS A 74 1.83 4.52 -10.51
C LYS A 74 2.97 3.50 -10.45
N GLN A 75 2.86 2.46 -9.64
CA GLN A 75 3.81 1.35 -9.57
C GLN A 75 3.50 0.24 -10.61
N GLY A 76 2.46 0.40 -11.44
CA GLY A 76 2.06 -0.55 -12.48
C GLY A 76 0.97 -1.54 -12.05
N CYS A 77 0.46 -1.45 -10.83
CA CYS A 77 -0.65 -2.29 -10.34
C CYS A 77 -1.98 -1.62 -10.68
N LEU A 78 -2.52 -1.98 -11.85
CA LEU A 78 -3.79 -1.47 -12.38
C LEU A 78 -5.00 -2.22 -11.78
N PRO A 79 -6.22 -1.69 -11.92
CA PRO A 79 -7.44 -2.43 -11.60
C PRO A 79 -7.46 -3.82 -12.26
N GLY A 80 -7.88 -4.84 -11.50
CA GLY A 80 -7.89 -6.25 -11.93
C GLY A 80 -6.64 -7.05 -11.55
N THR A 81 -5.62 -6.40 -10.99
CA THR A 81 -4.52 -7.08 -10.30
C THR A 81 -4.92 -7.43 -8.86
N GLU A 82 -4.36 -8.49 -8.30
CA GLU A 82 -4.66 -8.94 -6.93
C GLU A 82 -4.28 -7.86 -5.92
N ILE A 83 -3.07 -7.30 -6.01
CA ILE A 83 -2.62 -6.18 -5.15
C ILE A 83 -3.60 -5.00 -5.20
N TYR A 84 -4.12 -4.66 -6.38
CA TYR A 84 -5.12 -3.59 -6.48
C TYR A 84 -6.40 -3.94 -5.74
N SER A 85 -6.88 -5.17 -5.94
CA SER A 85 -8.13 -5.66 -5.34
C SER A 85 -8.01 -5.77 -3.83
N ASP A 86 -6.89 -6.28 -3.32
CA ASP A 86 -6.60 -6.41 -1.89
C ASP A 86 -6.57 -5.06 -1.19
N VAL A 87 -5.88 -4.07 -1.79
CA VAL A 87 -5.81 -2.72 -1.25
C VAL A 87 -7.18 -2.02 -1.34
N GLU A 88 -7.91 -2.23 -2.43
CA GLU A 88 -9.27 -1.69 -2.60
C GLU A 88 -10.24 -2.26 -1.55
N GLU A 89 -10.19 -3.56 -1.28
CA GLU A 89 -10.98 -4.24 -0.26
C GLU A 89 -10.60 -3.77 1.15
N ALA A 90 -9.30 -3.68 1.44
CA ALA A 90 -8.80 -3.19 2.72
C ALA A 90 -9.26 -1.75 2.99
N ILE A 91 -9.22 -0.88 1.98
CA ILE A 91 -9.75 0.49 2.08
C ILE A 91 -11.24 0.47 2.40
N ALA A 92 -12.04 -0.32 1.65
CA ALA A 92 -13.49 -0.39 1.86
C ALA A 92 -13.83 -0.88 3.28
N LYS A 93 -13.10 -1.86 3.79
CA LYS A 93 -13.25 -2.37 5.16
C LYS A 93 -12.91 -1.31 6.21
N LEU A 94 -11.81 -0.58 6.01
CA LEU A 94 -11.27 0.34 7.01
C LEU A 94 -12.00 1.70 7.05
N GLU A 95 -12.42 2.25 5.91
CA GLU A 95 -13.17 3.52 5.87
C GLU A 95 -14.47 3.42 6.69
N GLY A 96 -15.20 2.29 6.54
CA GLY A 96 -16.44 2.01 7.26
C GLY A 96 -16.29 1.53 8.71
N ALA A 97 -15.08 1.15 9.13
CA ALA A 97 -14.87 0.55 10.45
C ALA A 97 -15.03 1.58 11.58
N SER A 98 -15.62 1.16 12.69
CA SER A 98 -15.53 1.88 13.99
C SER A 98 -14.24 1.50 14.72
N LEU A 99 -13.79 2.31 15.69
CA LEU A 99 -12.66 1.92 16.56
C LEU A 99 -12.88 0.56 17.23
N ARG A 100 -14.13 0.26 17.63
CA ARG A 100 -14.48 -1.04 18.21
C ARG A 100 -14.24 -2.18 17.22
N SER A 101 -14.75 -2.06 16.00
CA SER A 101 -14.57 -3.11 14.98
C SER A 101 -13.12 -3.31 14.56
N LEU A 102 -12.28 -2.26 14.66
CA LEU A 102 -10.84 -2.38 14.43
C LEU A 102 -10.18 -3.18 15.56
N ALA A 103 -10.49 -2.85 16.82
CA ALA A 103 -9.96 -3.55 17.98
C ALA A 103 -10.40 -5.02 18.04
N GLU A 104 -11.66 -5.31 17.73
CA GLU A 104 -12.22 -6.67 17.72
C GLU A 104 -11.72 -7.52 16.53
N THR A 105 -11.10 -6.92 15.51
CA THR A 105 -10.47 -7.69 14.43
C THR A 105 -9.24 -8.48 14.94
N GLU A 106 -8.57 -8.01 15.99
CA GLU A 106 -7.42 -8.72 16.60
C GLU A 106 -7.84 -9.92 17.45
N VAL A 107 -9.00 -9.83 18.12
CA VAL A 107 -9.58 -10.92 18.91
C VAL A 107 -11.06 -11.03 18.56
N PRO A 108 -11.38 -11.74 17.47
CA PRO A 108 -12.76 -12.03 17.11
C PRO A 108 -13.45 -12.72 18.31
N ASP A 109 -14.70 -12.37 18.57
CA ASP A 109 -15.58 -12.98 19.58
C ASP A 109 -15.39 -12.55 21.05
N LEU A 110 -14.52 -11.57 21.34
CA LEU A 110 -14.48 -10.95 22.67
C LEU A 110 -15.00 -9.50 22.60
N PRO A 111 -16.28 -9.24 22.94
CA PRO A 111 -16.83 -7.90 22.90
C PRO A 111 -16.06 -6.97 23.84
N MET A 112 -15.53 -5.87 23.29
CA MET A 112 -14.71 -4.93 24.04
C MET A 112 -15.57 -3.81 24.63
N SER A 113 -15.35 -3.49 25.91
CA SER A 113 -15.87 -2.27 26.51
C SER A 113 -15.27 -1.03 25.82
N GLU A 114 -15.96 0.11 25.89
CA GLU A 114 -15.45 1.37 25.32
C GLU A 114 -14.07 1.74 25.85
N ARG A 115 -13.83 1.53 27.15
CA ARG A 115 -12.52 1.77 27.76
C ARG A 115 -11.42 0.91 27.14
N GLN A 116 -11.69 -0.39 26.93
CA GLN A 116 -10.73 -1.29 26.30
C GLN A 116 -10.47 -0.90 24.84
N VAL A 117 -11.49 -0.42 24.12
CA VAL A 117 -11.32 0.09 22.75
C VAL A 117 -10.41 1.32 22.73
N GLN A 118 -10.57 2.24 23.68
CA GLN A 118 -9.71 3.42 23.79
C GLN A 118 -8.27 3.07 24.21
N GLU A 119 -8.10 2.13 25.13
CA GLU A 119 -6.80 1.62 25.55
C GLU A 119 -6.07 0.93 24.37
N TRP A 120 -6.78 0.10 23.61
CA TRP A 120 -6.28 -0.49 22.37
C TRP A 120 -5.86 0.58 21.35
N ALA A 121 -6.75 1.54 21.06
CA ALA A 121 -6.47 2.59 20.07
C ALA A 121 -5.27 3.45 20.48
N SER A 122 -5.14 3.74 21.78
CA SER A 122 -3.97 4.43 22.35
C SER A 122 -2.69 3.62 22.14
N SER A 123 -2.71 2.31 22.40
CA SER A 123 -1.53 1.45 22.24
C SER A 123 -1.15 1.31 20.77
N ALA A 124 -2.11 0.99 19.90
CA ALA A 124 -1.93 0.86 18.47
C ALA A 124 -1.36 2.14 17.85
N THR A 125 -1.92 3.29 18.23
CA THR A 125 -1.40 4.59 17.78
C THR A 125 0.04 4.80 18.23
N LYS A 126 0.38 4.49 19.49
CA LYS A 126 1.74 4.64 20.01
C LYS A 126 2.76 3.75 19.29
N GLU A 127 2.39 2.50 19.01
CA GLU A 127 3.25 1.54 18.33
C GLU A 127 3.46 1.88 16.85
N LEU A 128 2.45 2.45 16.20
CA LEU A 128 2.49 2.75 14.76
C LEU A 128 3.09 4.12 14.42
N GLY A 129 3.36 5.00 15.39
CA GLY A 129 4.03 6.28 15.12
C GLY A 129 3.48 7.50 15.84
N GLY A 130 2.49 7.31 16.71
CA GLY A 130 1.94 8.32 17.61
C GLY A 130 1.01 9.34 16.94
N ALA A 131 0.09 9.88 17.73
CA ALA A 131 -0.60 11.12 17.37
C ALA A 131 0.40 12.27 17.56
N THR A 132 0.73 13.00 16.49
CA THR A 132 1.47 14.27 16.61
C THR A 132 0.46 15.38 16.88
N HIS A 133 0.18 15.63 18.16
CA HIS A 133 -0.48 16.86 18.60
C HIS A 133 0.54 17.97 18.81
#